data_AF-A0A813NST1-F1
#
_entry.id   AF-A0A813NST1-F1
#
_cell.length_a   1.000
_cell.length_b   1.000
_cell.length_c   1.000
_cell.angle_alpha   90.00
_cell.angle_beta   90.00
_cell.angle_gamma   90.00
#
_symmetry.space_group_name_H-M   'P 1'
#
loop_
_entity.id
_entity.type
_entity.pdbx_description
1 polymer ?
#
loop_
_entity_poly.entity_id
_entity_poly.type
_entity_poly.pdbx_seq_one_letter_code
_entity_poly.pdbx_strand_id
1 'polypeptide(L)'
;MSSINNLRREYRNYIIPRDQRWLDFQKYVAYYEINQMFARRLFTGLDGYEIVFICDDSGSMSTPLDDIRNTQRRFETRWSRLQKTVSIVVDLASTLDPNGVDVYFLNRDPVLHVRNSKELAATFAEDPSGPTPVTKILRKILHIKRDEIQQRNLLIVLATDGLPTDDAGHTELAPFEHVLEKERIPINKIPMTIIACTNDRKIMDYLNFLDKHVHYLDVVDDYKNEREQILRIQGRNFPFTFGDYIVKTLMGGVDRWFDLLDEEKVVLDDSRYSKHR
;
A
#
# COMPACT_ATOMS: atom_id res chain seq x y z
N MET A 1 20.31 13.12 11.51
CA MET A 1 19.70 13.88 12.65
C MET A 1 19.01 15.19 12.26
N SER A 2 19.29 15.80 11.09
CA SER A 2 18.63 17.06 10.65
C SER A 2 17.23 16.85 10.03
N SER A 3 17.02 15.81 9.22
CA SER A 3 15.77 15.60 8.47
C SER A 3 14.56 15.14 9.30
N ILE A 4 14.78 14.40 10.39
CA ILE A 4 13.70 13.91 11.28
C ILE A 4 13.05 15.07 12.06
N ASN A 5 13.80 16.13 12.36
CA ASN A 5 13.27 17.30 13.09
C ASN A 5 12.41 18.21 12.21
N ASN A 6 12.55 18.16 10.87
CA ASN A 6 11.69 18.90 9.96
C ASN A 6 10.31 18.21 9.80
N LEU A 7 10.27 16.88 9.68
CA LEU A 7 9.02 16.10 9.64
C LEU A 7 8.18 16.28 10.92
N ARG A 8 8.83 16.47 12.08
CA ARG A 8 8.18 16.75 13.39
C ARG A 8 7.41 18.07 13.43
N ARG A 9 7.72 19.04 12.56
CA ARG A 9 7.06 20.36 12.53
C ARG A 9 5.81 20.39 11.64
N GLU A 10 5.80 19.65 10.53
CA GLU A 10 4.70 19.70 9.55
C GLU A 10 3.35 19.25 10.11
N TYR A 11 3.34 18.20 10.94
CA TYR A 11 2.08 17.65 11.44
C TYR A 11 1.53 18.31 12.71
N ARG A 12 2.29 19.20 13.38
CA ARG A 12 1.90 19.76 14.70
C ARG A 12 0.70 20.71 14.64
N ASN A 13 0.53 21.44 13.54
CA ASN A 13 -0.43 22.54 13.43
C ASN A 13 -1.64 22.26 12.52
N TYR A 14 -1.81 21.01 12.06
CA TYR A 14 -2.94 20.68 11.18
C TYR A 14 -4.27 20.72 11.96
N ILE A 15 -5.18 21.61 11.54
CA ILE A 15 -6.56 21.65 12.02
C ILE A 15 -7.28 20.49 11.35
N ILE A 16 -7.70 19.51 12.13
CA ILE A 16 -8.44 18.36 11.61
C ILE A 16 -9.86 18.82 11.25
N PRO A 17 -10.29 18.70 9.98
CA PRO A 17 -11.65 19.00 9.56
C PRO A 17 -12.63 18.13 10.34
N ARG A 18 -13.74 18.70 10.81
CA ARG A 18 -14.84 17.95 11.46
C ARG A 18 -15.97 17.65 10.47
N ASP A 19 -15.60 17.34 9.23
CA ASP A 19 -16.55 16.97 8.19
C ASP A 19 -16.95 15.49 8.31
N GLN A 20 -17.93 15.08 7.49
CA GLN A 20 -18.42 13.70 7.48
C GLN A 20 -17.30 12.69 7.16
N ARG A 21 -16.35 13.09 6.31
CA ARG A 21 -15.19 12.29 5.90
C ARG A 21 -14.30 11.95 7.10
N TRP A 22 -13.99 12.93 7.94
CA TRP A 22 -13.27 12.68 9.19
C TRP A 22 -14.03 11.73 10.12
N LEU A 23 -15.36 11.87 10.23
CA LEU A 23 -16.17 10.97 11.07
C LEU A 23 -16.16 9.53 10.54
N ASP A 24 -16.20 9.35 9.22
CA ASP A 24 -16.11 8.03 8.61
C ASP A 24 -14.72 7.43 8.78
N PHE A 25 -13.66 8.19 8.53
CA PHE A 25 -12.27 7.79 8.84
C PHE A 25 -12.11 7.34 10.30
N GLN A 26 -12.68 8.08 11.26
CA GLN A 26 -12.62 7.71 12.68
C GLN A 26 -13.31 6.38 13.01
N LYS A 27 -14.35 5.99 12.28
CA LYS A 27 -14.97 4.65 12.44
C LYS A 27 -13.99 3.55 12.08
N TYR A 28 -13.23 3.72 11.00
CA TYR A 28 -12.19 2.77 10.59
C TYR A 28 -11.03 2.72 11.59
N VAL A 29 -10.57 3.88 12.08
CA VAL A 29 -9.54 3.97 13.12
C VAL A 29 -9.94 3.20 14.36
N ALA A 30 -11.18 3.36 14.82
CA ALA A 30 -11.69 2.63 15.98
C ALA A 30 -11.85 1.12 15.68
N TYR A 31 -12.43 0.77 14.53
CA TYR A 31 -12.72 -0.63 14.18
C TYR A 31 -11.46 -1.48 14.00
N TYR A 32 -10.42 -0.92 13.36
CA TYR A 32 -9.15 -1.61 13.12
C TYR A 32 -8.10 -1.36 14.19
N GLU A 33 -8.47 -0.68 15.29
CA GLU A 33 -7.56 -0.36 16.40
C GLU A 33 -6.27 0.33 15.92
N ILE A 34 -6.42 1.29 15.00
CA ILE A 34 -5.28 2.04 14.44
C ILE A 34 -4.73 2.96 15.53
N ASN A 35 -3.41 2.93 15.71
CA ASN A 35 -2.71 3.81 16.62
C ASN A 35 -3.02 5.28 16.28
N GLN A 36 -3.35 6.09 17.29
CA GLN A 36 -3.77 7.48 17.08
C GLN A 36 -2.69 8.36 16.41
N MET A 37 -1.41 8.05 16.63
CA MET A 37 -0.32 8.71 15.92
C MET A 37 -0.31 8.31 14.44
N PHE A 38 -0.52 7.03 14.13
CA PHE A 38 -0.55 6.50 12.77
C PHE A 38 -1.73 7.10 12.01
N ALA A 39 -2.92 7.09 12.62
CA ALA A 39 -4.13 7.69 12.07
C ALA A 39 -3.97 9.19 11.77
N ARG A 40 -3.35 9.96 12.69
CA ARG A 40 -3.09 11.38 12.46
C ARG A 40 -2.16 11.60 11.27
N ARG A 41 -1.06 10.84 11.18
CA ARG A 41 -0.09 10.96 10.08
C ARG A 41 -0.69 10.53 8.75
N LEU A 42 -1.49 9.46 8.73
CA LEU A 42 -2.22 9.02 7.56
C LEU A 42 -3.14 10.13 7.02
N PHE A 43 -4.03 10.62 7.89
CA PHE A 43 -5.05 11.59 7.48
C PHE A 43 -4.44 12.90 6.96
N THR A 44 -3.35 13.36 7.58
CA THR A 44 -2.69 14.61 7.20
C THR A 44 -1.65 14.43 6.09
N GLY A 45 -1.00 13.27 6.01
CA GLY A 45 0.03 12.97 5.02
C GLY A 45 -0.53 12.65 3.64
N LEU A 46 -1.76 12.12 3.56
CA LEU A 46 -2.45 11.85 2.30
C LEU A 46 -3.51 12.90 1.93
N ASP A 47 -3.61 14.01 2.65
CA ASP A 47 -4.56 15.05 2.27
C ASP A 47 -4.21 15.61 0.89
N GLY A 48 -5.22 15.64 0.01
CA GLY A 48 -5.07 16.10 -1.38
C GLY A 48 -4.36 15.12 -2.32
N TYR A 49 -3.97 13.92 -1.89
CA TYR A 49 -3.46 12.90 -2.79
C TYR A 49 -4.56 12.37 -3.72
N GLU A 50 -4.17 12.02 -4.94
CA GLU A 50 -4.87 11.01 -5.73
C GLU A 50 -4.33 9.64 -5.34
N ILE A 51 -5.20 8.64 -5.15
CA ILE A 51 -4.78 7.29 -4.76
C ILE A 51 -5.19 6.29 -5.85
N VAL A 52 -4.21 5.54 -6.34
CA VAL A 52 -4.36 4.49 -7.35
C VAL A 52 -3.91 3.15 -6.79
N PHE A 53 -4.74 2.12 -6.94
CA PHE A 53 -4.39 0.73 -6.73
C PHE A 53 -4.13 0.03 -8.07
N ILE A 54 -3.11 -0.81 -8.13
CA ILE A 54 -2.88 -1.75 -9.21
C ILE A 54 -2.97 -3.15 -8.62
N CYS A 55 -4.00 -3.89 -8.99
CA CYS A 55 -4.24 -5.25 -8.53
C CYS A 55 -3.75 -6.25 -9.57
N ASP A 56 -2.77 -7.07 -9.18
CA ASP A 56 -2.36 -8.22 -9.95
C ASP A 56 -3.47 -9.27 -9.99
N ASP A 57 -3.96 -9.49 -11.20
CA ASP A 57 -4.94 -10.51 -11.53
C ASP A 57 -4.39 -11.51 -12.55
N SER A 58 -3.07 -11.70 -12.56
CA SER A 58 -2.39 -12.70 -13.40
C SER A 58 -2.67 -14.14 -12.92
N GLY A 59 -2.42 -15.11 -13.79
CA GLY A 59 -2.68 -16.52 -13.48
C GLY A 59 -1.95 -17.05 -12.23
N SER A 60 -0.78 -16.51 -11.89
CA SER A 60 -0.01 -16.92 -10.69
C SER A 60 -0.77 -16.64 -9.39
N MET A 61 -1.65 -15.63 -9.39
CA MET A 61 -2.46 -15.27 -8.22
C MET A 61 -3.45 -16.37 -7.81
N SER A 62 -3.72 -17.35 -8.66
CA SER A 62 -4.49 -18.56 -8.31
C SER A 62 -3.73 -19.52 -7.38
N THR A 63 -2.44 -19.28 -7.12
CA THR A 63 -1.61 -20.14 -6.27
C THR A 63 -2.17 -20.19 -4.83
N PRO A 64 -2.36 -21.39 -4.26
CA PRO A 64 -2.72 -21.55 -2.85
C PRO A 64 -1.64 -21.01 -1.90
N LEU A 65 -2.07 -20.43 -0.77
CA LEU A 65 -1.17 -20.08 0.33
C LEU A 65 -0.88 -21.33 1.17
N ASP A 66 0.40 -21.60 1.44
CA ASP A 66 0.86 -22.80 2.15
C ASP A 66 0.47 -22.85 3.65
N ASP A 67 -0.06 -21.75 4.20
CA ASP A 67 -0.27 -21.56 5.64
C ASP A 67 -1.53 -22.27 6.19
N ILE A 68 -2.33 -22.94 5.34
CA ILE A 68 -3.57 -23.63 5.78
C ILE A 68 -3.51 -25.12 5.40
N ARG A 69 -2.83 -25.93 6.23
CA ARG A 69 -2.99 -27.40 6.27
C ARG A 69 -4.31 -27.79 6.94
N ASN A 70 -5.44 -27.33 6.41
CA ASN A 70 -6.75 -27.71 6.92
C ASN A 70 -7.55 -28.36 5.80
N THR A 71 -7.64 -29.68 5.85
CA THR A 71 -8.19 -30.59 4.83
C THR A 71 -9.69 -30.43 4.55
N GLN A 72 -10.33 -29.36 5.05
CA GLN A 72 -11.77 -29.10 4.95
C GLN A 72 -12.16 -27.67 4.53
N ARG A 73 -11.19 -26.78 4.26
CA ARG A 73 -11.49 -25.41 3.77
C ARG A 73 -10.96 -25.24 2.34
N ARG A 74 -11.70 -24.49 1.51
CA ARG A 74 -11.15 -23.91 0.27
C ARG A 74 -9.82 -23.25 0.63
N PHE A 75 -8.73 -23.70 0.00
CA PHE A 75 -7.42 -23.09 0.20
C PHE A 75 -7.53 -21.61 -0.16
N GLU A 76 -7.08 -20.75 0.74
CA GLU A 76 -6.96 -19.32 0.45
C GLU A 76 -5.86 -19.14 -0.60
N THR A 77 -6.19 -18.54 -1.74
CA THR A 77 -5.24 -18.21 -2.80
C THR A 77 -4.66 -16.82 -2.58
N ARG A 78 -3.53 -16.53 -3.24
CA ARG A 78 -2.93 -15.19 -3.28
C ARG A 78 -3.95 -14.14 -3.74
N TRP A 79 -4.78 -14.47 -4.73
CA TRP A 79 -5.88 -13.63 -5.19
C TRP A 79 -6.90 -13.33 -4.10
N SER A 80 -7.42 -14.35 -3.42
CA SER A 80 -8.41 -14.13 -2.35
C SER A 80 -7.82 -13.37 -1.15
N ARG A 81 -6.50 -13.46 -0.91
CA ARG A 81 -5.81 -12.63 0.08
C ARG A 81 -5.68 -11.19 -0.40
N LEU A 82 -5.27 -10.96 -1.65
CA LEU A 82 -5.21 -9.63 -2.27
C LEU A 82 -6.58 -8.95 -2.16
N GLN A 83 -7.65 -9.63 -2.55
CA GLN A 83 -9.01 -9.09 -2.49
C GLN A 83 -9.38 -8.58 -1.09
N LYS A 84 -9.11 -9.38 -0.05
CA LYS A 84 -9.39 -9.01 1.35
C LYS A 84 -8.56 -7.80 1.77
N THR A 85 -7.26 -7.82 1.51
CA THR A 85 -6.36 -6.73 1.88
C THR A 85 -6.75 -5.45 1.16
N VAL A 86 -6.86 -5.48 -0.17
CA VAL A 86 -7.22 -4.32 -0.99
C VAL A 86 -8.60 -3.79 -0.62
N SER A 87 -9.59 -4.64 -0.37
CA SER A 87 -10.92 -4.17 0.06
C SER A 87 -10.84 -3.31 1.33
N ILE A 88 -10.07 -3.73 2.32
CA ILE A 88 -9.88 -3.00 3.57
C ILE A 88 -9.11 -1.70 3.33
N VAL A 89 -8.03 -1.74 2.56
CA VAL A 89 -7.21 -0.57 2.27
C VAL A 89 -7.99 0.46 1.45
N VAL A 90 -8.77 0.03 0.46
CA VAL A 90 -9.65 0.88 -0.36
C VAL A 90 -10.72 1.55 0.49
N ASP A 91 -11.39 0.80 1.37
CA ASP A 91 -12.41 1.34 2.27
C ASP A 91 -11.85 2.43 3.21
N LEU A 92 -10.60 2.28 3.67
CA LEU A 92 -9.94 3.33 4.45
C LEU A 92 -9.49 4.50 3.55
N ALA A 93 -8.84 4.21 2.43
CA ALA A 93 -8.27 5.22 1.53
C ALA A 93 -9.34 6.11 0.87
N SER A 94 -10.52 5.57 0.57
CA SER A 94 -11.64 6.34 0.03
C SER A 94 -12.20 7.36 1.04
N THR A 95 -11.95 7.20 2.34
CA THR A 95 -12.22 8.24 3.33
C THR A 95 -11.18 9.35 3.34
N LEU A 96 -10.11 9.25 2.55
CA LEU A 96 -9.06 10.27 2.44
C LEU A 96 -9.22 11.06 1.14
N ASP A 97 -9.57 10.40 0.03
CA ASP A 97 -9.82 11.06 -1.26
C ASP A 97 -11.33 11.34 -1.47
N PRO A 98 -11.77 12.61 -1.53
CA PRO A 98 -13.18 12.95 -1.77
C PRO A 98 -13.73 12.45 -3.12
N ASN A 99 -12.86 12.18 -4.10
CA ASN A 99 -13.24 11.66 -5.40
C ASN A 99 -13.29 10.13 -5.44
N GLY A 100 -12.97 9.45 -4.33
CA GLY A 100 -12.74 8.01 -4.30
C GLY A 100 -11.35 7.65 -4.83
N VAL A 101 -11.06 6.36 -4.93
CA VAL A 101 -9.77 5.85 -5.42
C VAL A 101 -9.94 5.14 -6.75
N ASP A 102 -8.89 5.08 -7.57
CA ASP A 102 -8.93 4.34 -8.82
C ASP A 102 -8.28 2.96 -8.65
N VAL A 103 -8.95 1.91 -9.13
CA VAL A 103 -8.46 0.53 -9.04
C VAL A 103 -8.24 -0.01 -10.45
N TYR A 104 -6.96 -0.17 -10.81
CA TYR A 104 -6.52 -0.78 -12.05
C TYR A 104 -6.23 -2.26 -11.83
N PHE A 105 -6.39 -3.04 -12.89
CA PHE A 105 -6.02 -4.44 -12.94
C PHE A 105 -4.99 -4.65 -14.04
N LEU A 106 -4.24 -5.75 -13.98
CA LEU A 106 -3.24 -6.03 -15.01
C LEU A 106 -3.87 -6.57 -16.30
N ASN A 107 -4.93 -7.37 -16.18
CA ASN A 107 -5.52 -8.13 -17.29
C ASN A 107 -6.99 -7.80 -17.57
N ARG A 108 -7.56 -6.77 -16.92
CA ARG A 108 -8.94 -6.31 -17.16
C ARG A 108 -9.10 -4.79 -16.98
N ASP A 109 -10.30 -4.30 -17.29
CA ASP A 109 -10.60 -2.88 -17.23
C ASP A 109 -10.59 -2.33 -15.79
N PRO A 110 -10.18 -1.06 -15.61
CA PRO A 110 -10.14 -0.43 -14.29
C PRO A 110 -11.55 -0.08 -13.79
N VAL A 111 -11.68 0.01 -12.47
CA VAL A 111 -12.84 0.61 -11.79
C VAL A 111 -12.39 1.93 -11.17
N LEU A 112 -12.92 3.04 -11.64
CA LEU A 112 -12.50 4.39 -11.26
C LEU A 112 -13.43 4.98 -10.19
N HIS A 113 -12.92 5.93 -9.40
CA HIS A 113 -13.69 6.67 -8.38
C HIS A 113 -14.40 5.78 -7.35
N VAL A 114 -13.78 4.66 -7.00
CA VAL A 114 -14.29 3.68 -6.03
C VAL A 114 -14.39 4.33 -4.66
N ARG A 115 -15.59 4.35 -4.08
CA ARG A 115 -15.82 4.93 -2.75
C ARG A 115 -15.88 3.89 -1.65
N ASN A 116 -16.08 2.63 -2.00
CA ASN A 116 -16.04 1.50 -1.07
C ASN A 116 -15.79 0.19 -1.82
N SER A 117 -15.28 -0.80 -1.10
CA SER A 117 -14.89 -2.10 -1.61
C SER A 117 -16.02 -2.91 -2.23
N LYS A 118 -17.29 -2.64 -1.92
CA LYS A 118 -18.43 -3.35 -2.52
C LYS A 118 -18.56 -3.08 -4.02
N GLU A 119 -18.07 -1.93 -4.49
CA GLU A 119 -18.04 -1.59 -5.91
C GLU A 119 -17.08 -2.49 -6.70
N LEU A 120 -16.12 -3.13 -6.03
CA LEU A 120 -15.17 -4.08 -6.62
C LEU A 120 -15.70 -5.51 -6.65
N ALA A 121 -16.85 -5.79 -6.04
CA ALA A 121 -17.33 -7.17 -5.85
C ALA A 121 -17.55 -7.94 -7.16
N ALA A 122 -18.05 -7.27 -8.20
CA ALA A 122 -18.23 -7.90 -9.51
C ALA A 122 -16.89 -8.24 -10.15
N THR A 123 -15.95 -7.30 -10.16
CA THR A 123 -14.62 -7.47 -10.75
C THR A 123 -13.78 -8.50 -9.99
N PHE A 124 -13.89 -8.54 -8.66
CA PHE A 124 -13.25 -9.55 -7.83
C PHE A 124 -13.92 -10.94 -7.90
N ALA A 125 -15.15 -11.05 -8.42
CA ALA A 125 -15.76 -12.36 -8.63
C ALA A 125 -15.13 -13.12 -9.81
N GLU A 126 -14.40 -12.43 -10.69
CA GLU A 126 -13.66 -13.03 -11.80
C GLU A 126 -12.33 -13.62 -11.30
N ASP A 127 -12.04 -14.85 -11.74
CA ASP A 127 -10.77 -15.51 -11.43
C ASP A 127 -9.60 -14.80 -12.15
N PRO A 128 -8.40 -14.78 -11.54
CA PRO A 128 -7.24 -14.12 -12.12
C PRO A 128 -6.64 -15.01 -13.22
N SER A 129 -6.23 -14.39 -14.33
CA SER A 129 -5.66 -15.05 -15.49
C SER A 129 -4.78 -14.11 -16.30
N GLY A 130 -3.89 -14.66 -17.13
CA GLY A 130 -3.02 -13.88 -17.99
C GLY A 130 -1.64 -13.57 -17.39
N PRO A 131 -0.83 -12.77 -18.11
CA PRO A 131 0.52 -12.38 -17.71
C PRO A 131 0.51 -11.34 -16.57
N THR A 132 1.70 -10.85 -16.19
CA THR A 132 1.91 -9.83 -15.13
C THR A 132 2.46 -8.51 -15.73
N PRO A 133 1.72 -7.81 -16.62
CA PRO A 133 2.19 -6.64 -17.38
C PRO A 133 2.26 -5.33 -16.58
N VAL A 134 2.88 -5.36 -15.39
CA VAL A 134 2.99 -4.21 -14.47
C VAL A 134 3.61 -3.00 -15.17
N THR A 135 4.70 -3.19 -15.92
CA THR A 135 5.41 -2.11 -16.62
C THR A 135 4.50 -1.33 -17.57
N LYS A 136 3.68 -2.05 -18.35
CA LYS A 136 2.73 -1.48 -19.31
C LYS A 136 1.63 -0.70 -18.60
N ILE A 137 1.06 -1.27 -17.54
CA ILE A 137 -0.02 -0.62 -16.76
C ILE A 137 0.49 0.61 -16.01
N LEU A 138 1.68 0.53 -15.40
CA LEU A 138 2.28 1.66 -14.70
C LEU A 138 2.56 2.83 -15.65
N ARG A 139 3.14 2.58 -16.84
CA ARG A 139 3.32 3.61 -17.87
C ARG A 139 1.99 4.23 -18.31
N LYS A 140 0.95 3.41 -18.50
CA LYS A 140 -0.40 3.88 -18.86
C LYS A 140 -0.95 4.83 -17.79
N ILE A 141 -0.85 4.47 -16.51
CA ILE A 141 -1.32 5.31 -15.39
C ILE A 141 -0.53 6.62 -15.32
N LEU A 142 0.80 6.57 -15.38
CA LEU A 142 1.66 7.76 -15.38
C LEU A 142 1.34 8.70 -16.55
N HIS A 143 0.96 8.16 -17.70
CA HIS A 143 0.53 8.94 -18.85
C HIS A 143 -0.85 9.59 -18.63
N ILE A 144 -1.85 8.80 -18.22
CA ILE A 144 -3.23 9.25 -18.01
C ILE A 144 -3.29 10.32 -16.91
N LYS A 145 -2.57 10.10 -15.80
CA LYS A 145 -2.59 10.97 -14.62
C LYS A 145 -1.59 12.13 -14.68
N ARG A 146 -1.00 12.39 -15.86
CA ARG A 146 0.08 13.39 -16.03
C ARG A 146 -0.34 14.78 -15.55
N ASP A 147 -1.56 15.20 -15.86
CA ASP A 147 -2.05 16.53 -15.51
C ASP A 147 -2.39 16.62 -14.01
N GLU A 148 -2.93 15.55 -13.43
CA GLU A 148 -3.17 15.44 -11.99
C GLU A 148 -1.87 15.51 -11.19
N ILE A 149 -0.80 14.85 -11.64
CA ILE A 149 0.53 14.88 -11.01
C ILE A 149 1.11 16.31 -10.96
N GLN A 150 0.74 17.17 -11.91
CA GLN A 150 1.15 18.58 -11.87
C GLN A 150 0.47 19.32 -10.71
N GLN A 151 -0.79 18.99 -10.42
CA GLN A 151 -1.64 19.70 -9.46
C GLN A 151 -1.53 19.13 -8.04
N ARG A 152 -1.38 17.82 -7.90
CA ARG A 152 -1.36 17.10 -6.61
C ARG A 152 -0.42 15.88 -6.66
N ASN A 153 -0.22 15.25 -5.51
CA ASN A 153 0.58 14.04 -5.41
C ASN A 153 -0.27 12.81 -5.81
N LEU A 154 0.38 11.77 -6.32
CA LEU A 154 -0.23 10.51 -6.75
C LEU A 154 0.38 9.36 -5.96
N LEU A 155 -0.37 8.73 -5.07
CA LEU A 155 0.05 7.48 -4.42
C LEU A 155 -0.33 6.29 -5.30
N ILE A 156 0.65 5.43 -5.61
CA ILE A 156 0.42 4.17 -6.31
C ILE A 156 0.64 2.99 -5.36
N VAL A 157 -0.36 2.13 -5.20
CA VAL A 157 -0.26 0.90 -4.41
C VAL A 157 -0.38 -0.30 -5.34
N LEU A 158 0.70 -1.03 -5.56
CA LEU A 158 0.73 -2.25 -6.38
C LEU A 158 0.64 -3.48 -5.48
N ALA A 159 -0.38 -4.32 -5.65
CA ALA A 159 -0.45 -5.63 -5.00
C ALA A 159 -0.15 -6.72 -6.03
N THR A 160 0.94 -7.48 -5.85
CA THR A 160 1.41 -8.47 -6.83
C THR A 160 2.11 -9.66 -6.17
N ASP A 161 2.06 -10.82 -6.81
CA ASP A 161 2.78 -12.03 -6.36
C ASP A 161 3.99 -12.39 -7.24
N GLY A 162 4.26 -11.61 -8.27
CA GLY A 162 5.08 -12.01 -9.40
C GLY A 162 6.13 -10.97 -9.80
N LEU A 163 7.05 -11.41 -10.67
CA LEU A 163 7.93 -10.51 -11.40
C LEU A 163 7.16 -9.90 -12.59
N PRO A 164 7.47 -8.65 -12.99
CA PRO A 164 6.86 -8.05 -14.17
C PRO A 164 7.15 -8.88 -15.42
N THR A 165 6.17 -9.05 -16.29
CA THR A 165 6.31 -9.73 -17.59
C THR A 165 5.80 -8.89 -18.75
N ASP A 166 6.20 -9.22 -19.96
CA ASP A 166 5.54 -8.75 -21.18
C ASP A 166 4.17 -9.45 -21.39
N ASP A 167 3.46 -9.07 -22.47
CA ASP A 167 2.18 -9.69 -22.85
C ASP A 167 2.33 -11.18 -23.26
N ALA A 168 3.55 -11.66 -23.53
CA ALA A 168 3.86 -13.06 -23.84
C ALA A 168 4.31 -13.87 -22.59
N GLY A 169 4.41 -13.23 -21.42
CA GLY A 169 4.82 -13.85 -20.16
C GLY A 169 6.34 -13.92 -19.93
N HIS A 170 7.16 -13.25 -20.76
CA HIS A 170 8.60 -13.16 -20.51
C HIS A 170 8.91 -12.10 -19.45
N THR A 171 9.81 -12.41 -18.52
CA THR A 171 10.17 -11.48 -17.44
C THR A 171 10.86 -10.22 -17.94
N GLU A 172 10.45 -9.05 -17.45
CA GLU A 172 10.94 -7.72 -17.86
C GLU A 172 11.36 -6.84 -16.68
N LEU A 173 12.39 -7.27 -15.92
CA LEU A 173 12.88 -6.52 -14.75
C LEU A 173 13.46 -5.15 -15.12
N ALA A 174 14.35 -5.09 -16.11
CA ALA A 174 15.02 -3.85 -16.49
C ALA A 174 14.05 -2.77 -17.03
N PRO A 175 13.05 -3.09 -17.87
CA PRO A 175 12.00 -2.14 -18.23
C PRO A 175 11.20 -1.63 -17.02
N PHE A 176 10.89 -2.50 -16.05
CA PHE A 176 10.16 -2.10 -14.86
C PHE A 176 10.97 -1.14 -13.97
N GLU A 177 12.23 -1.49 -13.69
CA GLU A 177 13.18 -0.64 -12.96
C GLU A 177 13.35 0.72 -13.65
N HIS A 178 13.42 0.73 -14.99
CA HIS A 178 13.49 1.98 -15.75
C HIS A 178 12.27 2.86 -15.54
N VAL A 179 11.05 2.30 -15.52
CA VAL A 179 9.83 3.08 -15.23
C VAL A 179 9.88 3.66 -13.82
N LEU A 180 10.26 2.85 -12.83
CA LEU A 180 10.33 3.25 -11.42
C LEU A 180 11.30 4.40 -11.17
N GLU A 181 12.46 4.40 -11.85
CA GLU A 181 13.52 5.38 -11.62
C GLU A 181 13.54 6.56 -12.59
N LYS A 182 13.14 6.35 -13.85
CA LYS A 182 13.36 7.31 -14.95
C LYS A 182 12.08 7.86 -15.56
N GLU A 183 10.94 7.19 -15.41
CA GLU A 183 9.67 7.66 -15.98
C GLU A 183 8.70 8.17 -14.91
N ARG A 184 8.81 7.69 -13.67
CA ARG A 184 8.04 8.18 -12.51
C ARG A 184 8.56 9.56 -12.07
N ILE A 185 8.17 10.60 -12.81
CA ILE A 185 8.66 11.98 -12.64
C ILE A 185 7.49 12.95 -12.41
N PRO A 186 7.57 13.86 -11.42
CA PRO A 186 8.64 13.95 -10.41
C PRO A 186 8.46 12.89 -9.32
N ILE A 187 9.52 12.13 -9.05
CA ILE A 187 9.48 10.92 -8.20
C ILE A 187 8.94 11.17 -6.79
N ASN A 188 9.25 12.34 -6.22
CA ASN A 188 8.79 12.73 -4.88
C ASN A 188 7.30 13.07 -4.80
N LYS A 189 6.62 13.27 -5.93
CA LYS A 189 5.15 13.43 -5.99
C LYS A 189 4.42 12.13 -6.27
N ILE A 190 5.14 11.07 -6.63
CA ILE A 190 4.54 9.81 -7.05
C ILE A 190 5.05 8.68 -6.15
N PRO A 191 4.88 8.74 -4.82
CA PRO A 191 5.30 7.64 -3.96
C PRO A 191 4.56 6.36 -4.32
N MET A 192 5.22 5.22 -4.11
CA MET A 192 4.68 3.92 -4.45
C MET A 192 4.89 2.94 -3.29
N THR A 193 3.92 2.06 -3.08
CA THR A 193 4.07 0.91 -2.18
C THR A 193 3.74 -0.37 -2.94
N ILE A 194 4.53 -1.41 -2.74
CA ILE A 194 4.26 -2.76 -3.27
C ILE A 194 3.81 -3.66 -2.12
N ILE A 195 2.60 -4.18 -2.20
CA ILE A 195 2.11 -5.23 -1.31
C ILE A 195 2.50 -6.58 -1.91
N ALA A 196 3.45 -7.27 -1.29
CA ALA A 196 3.85 -8.59 -1.71
C ALA A 196 2.75 -9.62 -1.39
N CYS A 197 2.25 -10.30 -2.42
CA CYS A 197 1.25 -11.36 -2.31
C CYS A 197 1.86 -12.75 -2.47
N THR A 198 3.15 -12.91 -2.15
CA THR A 198 3.93 -14.12 -2.43
C THR A 198 4.79 -14.52 -1.24
N ASN A 199 5.02 -15.83 -1.13
CA ASN A 199 6.01 -16.42 -0.23
C ASN A 199 7.25 -16.92 -0.99
N ASP A 200 7.34 -16.65 -2.30
CA ASP A 200 8.49 -17.04 -3.10
C ASP A 200 9.70 -16.17 -2.73
N ARG A 201 10.73 -16.83 -2.20
CA ARG A 201 11.95 -16.17 -1.75
C ARG A 201 12.65 -15.36 -2.85
N LYS A 202 12.69 -15.84 -4.10
CA LYS A 202 13.37 -15.12 -5.19
C LYS A 202 12.63 -13.83 -5.53
N ILE A 203 11.31 -13.86 -5.50
CA ILE A 203 10.47 -12.68 -5.75
C ILE A 203 10.66 -11.69 -4.60
N MET A 204 10.63 -12.17 -3.34
CA MET A 204 10.89 -11.31 -2.18
C MET A 204 12.30 -10.71 -2.19
N ASP A 205 13.33 -11.47 -2.58
CA ASP A 205 14.70 -10.96 -2.70
C ASP A 205 14.77 -9.83 -3.76
N TYR A 206 14.02 -9.95 -4.86
CA TYR A 206 13.92 -8.88 -5.87
C TYR A 206 13.15 -7.66 -5.37
N LEU A 207 12.00 -7.84 -4.72
CA LEU A 207 11.22 -6.73 -4.17
C LEU A 207 12.02 -5.97 -3.10
N ASN A 208 12.70 -6.69 -2.19
CA ASN A 208 13.60 -6.09 -1.19
C ASN A 208 14.80 -5.37 -1.82
N PHE A 209 15.25 -5.80 -3.01
CA PHE A 209 16.24 -5.06 -3.77
C PHE A 209 15.66 -3.72 -4.26
N LEU A 210 14.45 -3.72 -4.82
CA LEU A 210 13.80 -2.49 -5.27
C LEU A 210 13.59 -1.51 -4.13
N ASP A 211 13.03 -1.98 -3.01
CA ASP A 211 12.79 -1.22 -1.78
C ASP A 211 14.02 -0.39 -1.35
N LYS A 212 15.19 -1.04 -1.31
CA LYS A 212 16.45 -0.41 -0.89
C LYS A 212 17.07 0.56 -1.87
N HIS A 213 16.75 0.44 -3.17
CA HIS A 213 17.46 1.17 -4.23
C HIS A 213 16.58 2.21 -4.94
N VAL A 214 15.26 2.06 -4.91
CA VAL A 214 14.31 2.95 -5.57
C VAL A 214 13.75 3.95 -4.55
N HIS A 215 14.00 5.24 -4.76
CA HIS A 215 13.49 6.29 -3.88
C HIS A 215 11.95 6.36 -3.87
N TYR A 216 11.34 6.66 -2.72
CA TYR A 216 9.89 6.76 -2.57
C TYR A 216 9.14 5.48 -2.99
N LEU A 217 9.77 4.34 -2.74
CA LEU A 217 9.19 3.01 -2.88
C LEU A 217 9.30 2.32 -1.52
N ASP A 218 8.25 1.62 -1.12
CA ASP A 218 8.23 0.74 0.06
C ASP A 218 7.65 -0.61 -0.34
N VAL A 219 8.15 -1.70 0.23
CA VAL A 219 7.64 -3.05 0.05
C VAL A 219 7.08 -3.57 1.36
N VAL A 220 5.81 -3.95 1.36
CA VAL A 220 5.11 -4.48 2.53
C VAL A 220 4.74 -5.94 2.28
N ASP A 221 5.19 -6.83 3.16
CA ASP A 221 4.83 -8.27 3.13
C ASP A 221 3.46 -8.49 3.78
N ASP A 222 3.00 -9.74 3.90
CA ASP A 222 1.80 -10.03 4.65
C ASP A 222 1.92 -9.62 6.13
N TYR A 223 0.79 -9.26 6.75
CA TYR A 223 0.75 -8.74 8.12
C TYR A 223 1.54 -9.56 9.14
N LYS A 224 1.54 -10.90 9.04
CA LYS A 224 2.22 -11.75 10.01
C LYS A 224 3.74 -11.59 9.90
N ASN A 225 4.27 -11.61 8.69
CA ASN A 225 5.70 -11.43 8.43
C ASN A 225 6.12 -10.00 8.73
N GLU A 226 5.38 -9.02 8.24
CA GLU A 226 5.62 -7.59 8.46
C GLU A 226 5.70 -7.27 9.97
N ARG A 227 4.71 -7.72 10.73
CA ARG A 227 4.69 -7.55 12.18
C ARG A 227 5.86 -8.25 12.84
N GLU A 228 6.24 -9.44 12.40
CA GLU A 228 7.40 -10.14 12.97
C GLU A 228 8.70 -9.34 12.73
N GLN A 229 8.89 -8.80 11.53
CA GLN A 229 10.05 -7.97 11.19
C GLN A 229 10.09 -6.69 12.03
N ILE A 230 8.97 -5.96 12.12
CA ILE A 230 8.84 -4.78 12.98
C ILE A 230 9.13 -5.12 14.44
N LEU A 231 8.59 -6.21 15.00
CA LEU A 231 8.85 -6.58 16.39
C LEU A 231 10.30 -7.01 16.65
N ARG A 232 10.99 -7.57 15.64
CA ARG A 232 12.43 -7.87 15.74
C ARG A 232 13.25 -6.58 15.85
N ILE A 233 12.91 -5.55 15.07
CA ILE A 233 13.60 -4.26 15.11
C ILE A 233 13.15 -3.43 16.31
N GLN A 234 11.85 -3.14 16.46
CA GLN A 234 11.29 -2.24 17.47
C GLN A 234 11.19 -2.85 18.87
N GLY A 235 11.16 -4.18 18.97
CA GLY A 235 11.06 -4.93 20.22
C GLY A 235 9.65 -5.49 20.47
N ARG A 236 9.58 -6.57 21.26
CA ARG A 236 8.36 -7.40 21.43
C ARG A 236 7.11 -6.67 21.94
N ASN A 237 7.29 -5.53 22.61
CA ASN A 237 6.19 -4.75 23.18
C ASN A 237 5.78 -3.56 22.30
N PHE A 238 6.36 -3.41 21.11
CA PHE A 238 5.97 -2.34 20.21
C PHE A 238 4.52 -2.54 19.74
N PRO A 239 3.64 -1.55 19.89
CA PRO A 239 2.25 -1.65 19.46
C PRO A 239 2.18 -1.59 17.94
N PHE A 240 1.78 -2.69 17.33
CA PHE A 240 1.54 -2.78 15.88
C PHE A 240 0.37 -3.73 15.64
N THR A 241 -0.79 -3.15 15.37
CA THR A 241 -2.04 -3.85 15.07
C THR A 241 -2.17 -4.15 13.58
N PHE A 242 -3.20 -4.90 13.21
CA PHE A 242 -3.54 -5.06 11.80
C PHE A 242 -3.95 -3.72 11.17
N GLY A 243 -4.61 -2.83 11.91
CA GLY A 243 -4.90 -1.48 11.44
C GLY A 243 -3.64 -0.67 11.16
N ASP A 244 -2.63 -0.76 12.02
CA ASP A 244 -1.34 -0.08 11.83
C ASP A 244 -0.61 -0.57 10.57
N TYR A 245 -0.73 -1.87 10.27
CA TYR A 245 -0.26 -2.46 9.02
C TYR A 245 -0.95 -1.86 7.79
N ILE A 246 -2.28 -1.71 7.82
CA ILE A 246 -3.03 -1.05 6.73
C ILE A 246 -2.58 0.40 6.54
N VAL A 247 -2.26 1.11 7.62
CA VAL A 247 -1.67 2.45 7.52
C VAL A 247 -0.29 2.40 6.88
N LYS A 248 0.58 1.47 7.29
CA LYS A 248 1.92 1.33 6.69
C LYS A 248 1.82 1.09 5.18
N THR A 249 0.91 0.24 4.71
CA THR A 249 0.66 0.03 3.27
C THR A 249 0.36 1.31 2.49
N LEU A 250 -0.26 2.31 3.11
CA LEU A 250 -0.57 3.60 2.47
C LEU A 250 0.53 4.64 2.67
N MET A 251 1.36 4.50 3.71
CA MET A 251 2.28 5.54 4.16
C MET A 251 3.76 5.21 3.97
N GLY A 252 4.15 3.96 3.74
CA GLY A 252 5.57 3.59 3.66
C GLY A 252 6.32 4.34 2.57
N GLY A 253 5.80 4.35 1.34
CA GLY A 253 6.41 5.12 0.24
C GLY A 253 6.30 6.65 0.40
N VAL A 254 5.42 7.12 1.28
CA VAL A 254 5.07 8.54 1.45
C VAL A 254 5.86 9.19 2.59
N ASP A 255 6.01 8.48 3.70
CA ASP A 255 6.56 8.97 4.94
C ASP A 255 7.60 8.00 5.47
N ARG A 256 8.86 8.43 5.38
CA ARG A 256 10.06 7.68 5.76
C ARG A 256 9.99 7.07 7.18
N TRP A 257 9.20 7.62 8.09
CA TRP A 257 9.10 7.01 9.41
C TRP A 257 8.39 5.65 9.38
N PHE A 258 7.42 5.45 8.48
CA PHE A 258 6.71 4.18 8.32
C PHE A 258 7.58 3.15 7.58
N ASP A 259 8.27 3.59 6.53
CA ASP A 259 9.33 2.85 5.82
C ASP A 259 10.35 2.26 6.81
N LEU A 260 10.89 3.08 7.72
CA LEU A 260 11.91 2.62 8.68
C LEU A 260 11.42 1.66 9.79
N LEU A 261 10.12 1.34 9.89
CA LEU A 261 9.58 0.55 11.01
C LEU A 261 10.16 -0.86 11.13
N ASP A 262 10.54 -1.47 10.03
CA ASP A 262 11.09 -2.82 9.93
C ASP A 262 12.59 -2.83 9.58
N GLU A 263 13.19 -1.65 9.39
CA GLU A 263 14.62 -1.50 9.10
C GLU A 263 15.44 -1.02 10.30
N GLU A 264 14.96 -0.01 11.03
CA GLU A 264 15.72 0.67 12.09
C GLU A 264 14.86 1.04 13.30
N LYS A 265 15.47 1.19 14.49
CA LYS A 265 14.76 1.66 15.68
C LYS A 265 14.17 3.06 15.45
N VAL A 266 12.86 3.18 15.53
CA VAL A 266 12.16 4.47 15.49
C VAL A 266 11.67 4.89 16.87
N VAL A 267 11.55 6.21 17.08
CA VAL A 267 10.95 6.77 18.29
C VAL A 267 9.47 6.99 18.03
N LEU A 268 8.62 6.32 18.82
CA LEU A 268 7.21 6.70 18.96
C LEU A 268 7.18 8.06 19.67
N ASP A 269 6.53 9.07 19.09
CA ASP A 269 6.36 10.36 19.77
C ASP A 269 5.32 10.19 20.90
N ASP A 270 5.83 9.83 22.08
CA ASP A 270 5.10 9.46 23.29
C ASP A 270 4.38 10.63 23.98
N SER A 271 4.37 11.83 23.39
CA SER A 271 3.87 13.04 24.06
C SER A 271 2.36 13.06 24.35
N ARG A 272 1.61 11.98 24.08
CA ARG A 272 0.15 11.90 24.31
C ARG A 272 -0.38 10.60 24.93
N TYR A 273 0.48 9.67 25.38
CA TYR A 273 0.02 8.49 26.13
C TYR A 273 -0.13 8.71 27.64
N SER A 274 0.21 9.90 28.16
CA SER A 274 -0.17 10.28 29.54
C SER A 274 -1.48 11.07 29.53
N LYS A 275 -2.45 10.59 30.31
CA LYS A 275 -3.82 11.09 30.51
C LYS A 275 -4.80 10.57 29.44
N HIS A 276 -5.30 9.37 29.62
CA HIS A 276 -6.57 9.16 30.33
C HIS A 276 -6.41 7.89 31.18
N ARG A 277 -6.97 7.95 32.39
CA ARG A 277 -6.85 6.96 33.47
C ARG A 277 -7.35 5.59 33.06
#